data_AF-A0A356A2C0-F1
#
_entry.id   AF-A0A356A2C0-F1
#
_cell.length_a   1.000
_cell.length_b   1.000
_cell.length_c   1.000
_cell.angle_alpha   90.00
_cell.angle_beta   90.00
_cell.angle_gamma   90.00
#
_symmetry.space_group_name_H-M   'P 1'
#
loop_
_entity.id
_entity.type
_entity.pdbx_description
1 polymer ?
#
loop_
_entity_poly.entity_id
_entity_poly.type
_entity_poly.pdbx_seq_one_letter_code
_entity_poly.pdbx_strand_id
1 'polypeptide(L)'
;MALVTLKQHKAVAARLRAERERLGFTEKQIAQLIGIPIEQYQKVEDGQVDPGLFCMARLTACGFDANYIITNERLRPLQEESDLLRRFRELSNKGKSSIFMTLDALERLAPNLQSNIRKNIRSNLDAIRGKFKID
;
A
#
# COMPACT_ATOMS: atom_id res chain seq x y z
N MET A 1 25.60 -8.09 -18.66
CA MET A 1 24.88 -8.07 -17.35
C MET A 1 24.71 -6.65 -16.81
N ALA A 2 25.75 -5.81 -16.71
CA ALA A 2 25.64 -4.44 -16.13
C ALA A 2 24.60 -3.50 -16.78
N LEU A 3 24.41 -3.56 -18.11
CA LEU A 3 23.44 -2.73 -18.84
C LEU A 3 21.97 -3.09 -18.52
N VAL A 4 21.71 -4.37 -18.20
CA VAL A 4 20.35 -4.85 -17.87
C VAL A 4 19.93 -4.30 -16.51
N THR A 5 20.86 -4.31 -15.54
CA THR A 5 20.67 -3.79 -14.19
C THR A 5 20.40 -2.28 -14.18
N LEU A 6 21.15 -1.49 -14.97
CA LEU A 6 20.96 -0.04 -15.05
C LEU A 6 19.60 0.35 -15.66
N LYS A 7 19.15 -0.39 -16.68
CA LYS A 7 17.83 -0.19 -17.29
C LYS A 7 16.70 -0.53 -16.32
N GLN A 8 16.86 -1.59 -15.52
CA GLN A 8 15.92 -1.94 -14.46
C GLN A 8 15.87 -0.86 -13.36
N HIS A 9 17.02 -0.35 -12.91
CA HIS A 9 17.08 0.70 -11.89
C HIS A 9 16.35 1.96 -12.35
N LYS A 10 16.59 2.42 -13.58
CA LYS A 10 15.87 3.57 -14.15
C LYS A 10 14.36 3.34 -14.24
N ALA A 11 13.93 2.12 -14.57
CA ALA A 11 12.51 1.79 -14.63
C ALA A 11 11.84 1.81 -13.24
N VAL A 12 12.51 1.27 -12.22
CA VAL A 12 12.05 1.34 -10.82
C VAL A 12 11.98 2.79 -10.36
N ALA A 13 13.03 3.57 -10.63
CA ALA A 13 13.12 4.98 -10.26
C ALA A 13 12.00 5.83 -10.91
N ALA A 14 11.69 5.58 -12.19
CA ALA A 14 10.57 6.22 -12.88
C ALA A 14 9.22 5.92 -12.22
N ARG A 15 9.01 4.68 -11.75
CA ARG A 15 7.78 4.29 -11.04
C ARG A 15 7.70 4.90 -9.65
N LEU A 16 8.83 5.01 -8.95
CA LEU A 16 8.91 5.72 -7.67
C LEU A 16 8.49 7.19 -7.85
N ARG A 17 9.03 7.87 -8.86
CA ARG A 17 8.65 9.25 -9.21
C ARG A 17 7.16 9.36 -9.53
N ALA A 18 6.63 8.45 -10.34
CA ALA A 18 5.20 8.44 -10.69
C ALA A 18 4.29 8.28 -9.45
N GLU A 19 4.68 7.44 -8.48
CA GLU A 19 3.95 7.30 -7.22
C GLU A 19 4.04 8.55 -6.34
N ARG A 20 5.23 9.17 -6.27
CA ARG A 20 5.41 10.43 -5.53
C ARG A 20 4.50 11.52 -6.09
N GLU A 21 4.48 11.69 -7.41
CA GLU A 21 3.65 12.67 -8.10
C GLU A 21 2.16 12.37 -7.94
N ARG A 22 1.76 11.10 -8.04
CA ARG A 22 0.37 10.67 -7.78
C ARG A 22 -0.12 11.06 -6.38
N LEU A 23 0.76 11.00 -5.38
CA LEU A 23 0.47 11.34 -3.99
C LEU A 23 0.63 12.84 -3.68
N GLY A 24 1.09 13.64 -4.64
CA GLY A 24 1.28 15.08 -4.48
C GLY A 24 2.47 15.48 -3.60
N PHE A 25 3.44 14.58 -3.39
CA PHE A 25 4.64 14.88 -2.62
C PHE A 25 5.73 15.54 -3.47
N THR A 26 6.44 16.49 -2.88
CA THR A 26 7.74 16.97 -3.37
C THR A 26 8.86 16.01 -2.98
N GLU A 27 9.98 16.02 -3.72
CA GLU A 27 11.17 15.23 -3.39
C GLU A 27 11.67 15.51 -1.97
N LYS A 28 11.66 16.78 -1.55
CA LYS A 28 12.08 17.20 -0.21
C LYS A 28 11.21 16.61 0.89
N GLN A 29 9.88 16.64 0.71
CA GLN A 29 8.95 16.11 1.70
C GLN A 29 9.16 14.61 1.91
N ILE A 30 9.27 13.84 0.83
CA ILE A 30 9.41 12.39 0.97
C ILE A 30 10.80 12.01 1.49
N ALA A 31 11.87 12.70 1.10
CA ALA A 31 13.20 12.50 1.65
C ALA A 31 13.22 12.67 3.17
N GLN A 32 12.56 13.72 3.68
CA GLN A 32 12.39 13.95 5.12
C GLN A 32 11.60 12.83 5.80
N LEU A 33 10.47 12.42 5.22
CA LEU A 33 9.60 11.37 5.80
C LEU A 33 10.28 9.99 5.85
N ILE A 34 11.09 9.66 4.85
CA ILE A 34 11.83 8.40 4.83
C ILE A 34 13.19 8.50 5.53
N GLY A 35 13.58 9.69 6.00
CA GLY A 35 14.76 9.93 6.81
C GLY A 35 16.09 9.85 6.05
N ILE A 36 16.14 10.33 4.81
CA ILE A 36 17.38 10.40 4.01
C ILE A 36 17.64 11.83 3.51
N PRO A 37 18.92 12.19 3.23
CA PRO A 37 19.24 13.46 2.58
C PRO A 37 18.55 13.62 1.22
N ILE A 38 18.13 14.84 0.89
CA ILE A 38 17.46 15.14 -0.40
C ILE A 38 18.32 14.72 -1.60
N GLU A 39 19.63 14.97 -1.55
CA GLU A 39 20.56 14.60 -2.62
C GLU A 39 20.61 13.08 -2.83
N GLN A 40 20.46 12.30 -1.75
CA GLN A 40 20.39 10.86 -1.83
C GLN A 40 19.08 10.42 -2.48
N TYR A 41 17.96 11.03 -2.09
CA TYR A 41 16.65 10.76 -2.71
C TYR A 41 16.64 11.07 -4.21
N GLN A 42 17.25 12.17 -4.64
CA GLN A 42 17.35 12.54 -6.05
C GLN A 42 18.12 11.50 -6.86
N LYS A 43 19.25 11.00 -6.33
CA LYS A 43 20.01 9.90 -6.95
C LYS A 43 19.19 8.61 -7.06
N VAL A 44 18.27 8.37 -6.14
CA VAL A 44 17.34 7.24 -6.21
C VAL A 44 16.33 7.44 -7.34
N GLU A 45 15.68 8.60 -7.45
CA GLU A 45 14.75 8.88 -8.56
C GLU A 45 15.42 8.99 -9.94
N ASP A 46 16.73 9.25 -9.98
CA ASP A 46 17.53 9.20 -11.20
C ASP A 46 18.02 7.78 -11.55
N GLY A 47 17.74 6.80 -10.69
CA GLY A 47 18.14 5.40 -10.85
C GLY A 47 19.64 5.14 -10.70
N GLN A 48 20.36 6.07 -10.07
CA GLN A 48 21.80 5.96 -9.80
C GLN A 48 22.07 5.12 -8.54
N VAL A 49 21.15 5.16 -7.58
CA VAL A 49 21.27 4.49 -6.28
C VAL A 49 20.00 3.67 -6.03
N ASP A 50 20.17 2.48 -5.46
CA ASP A 50 19.03 1.69 -5.02
C ASP A 50 18.39 2.33 -3.77
N PRO A 51 17.07 2.49 -3.73
CA PRO A 51 16.39 3.06 -2.56
C PRO A 51 16.65 2.29 -1.25
N GLY A 52 16.94 0.99 -1.32
CA GLY A 52 17.12 0.11 -0.18
C GLY A 52 15.81 -0.36 0.44
N LEU A 53 15.85 -1.54 1.09
CA LEU A 53 14.67 -2.19 1.69
C LEU A 53 14.02 -1.34 2.80
N PHE A 54 14.83 -0.65 3.61
CA PHE A 54 14.34 0.17 4.71
C PHE A 54 13.54 1.40 4.24
N CYS A 55 13.92 1.99 3.10
CA CYS A 55 13.16 3.07 2.49
C CYS A 55 11.81 2.58 1.99
N MET A 56 11.73 1.36 1.42
CA MET A 56 10.46 0.79 0.95
C MET A 56 9.43 0.68 2.07
N ALA A 57 9.82 0.19 3.26
CA ALA A 57 8.90 0.10 4.40
C ALA A 57 8.30 1.46 4.80
N ARG A 58 9.13 2.52 4.77
CA ARG A 58 8.69 3.90 5.07
C ARG A 58 7.86 4.50 3.93
N LEU A 59 8.20 4.24 2.68
CA LEU A 59 7.42 4.65 1.50
C LEU A 59 6.01 4.04 1.53
N THR A 60 5.89 2.75 1.85
CA THR A 60 4.58 2.10 2.04
C THR A 60 3.77 2.77 3.14
N ALA A 61 4.41 3.15 4.26
CA ALA A 61 3.74 3.90 5.33
C ALA A 61 3.26 5.30 4.87
N CYS A 62 3.93 5.89 3.87
CA CYS A 62 3.52 7.15 3.23
C CYS A 62 2.46 6.97 2.12
N GLY A 63 1.97 5.74 1.89
CA GLY A 63 0.93 5.45 0.91
C GLY A 63 1.43 5.14 -0.51
N PHE A 64 2.75 4.95 -0.70
CA PHE A 64 3.30 4.48 -1.98
C PHE A 64 2.94 3.01 -2.21
N ASP A 65 2.58 2.66 -3.44
CA ASP A 65 2.40 1.27 -3.85
C ASP A 65 3.77 0.61 -4.11
N ALA A 66 4.33 0.00 -3.07
CA ALA A 66 5.62 -0.69 -3.15
C ALA A 66 5.62 -1.85 -4.15
N ASN A 67 4.48 -2.54 -4.35
CA ASN A 67 4.38 -3.58 -5.35
C ASN A 67 4.55 -2.99 -6.75
N TYR A 68 3.80 -1.93 -7.06
CA TYR A 68 3.92 -1.23 -8.34
C TYR A 68 5.35 -0.75 -8.62
N ILE A 69 6.02 -0.17 -7.62
CA ILE A 69 7.40 0.33 -7.77
C ILE A 69 8.35 -0.80 -8.17
N ILE A 70 8.25 -1.95 -7.50
CA ILE A 70 9.18 -3.07 -7.69
C ILE A 70 8.82 -3.90 -8.92
N THR A 71 7.55 -4.26 -9.08
CA THR A 71 7.08 -5.28 -10.05
C THR A 71 6.43 -4.68 -11.29
N ASN A 72 6.13 -3.37 -11.30
CA ASN A 72 5.30 -2.70 -12.31
C ASN A 72 3.83 -3.14 -12.33
N GLU A 73 3.38 -3.87 -11.32
CA GLU A 73 1.98 -4.27 -11.17
C GLU A 73 1.31 -3.46 -10.07
N ARG A 74 0.29 -2.67 -10.43
CA ARG A 74 -0.48 -1.92 -9.43
C ARG A 74 -1.35 -2.87 -8.62
N LEU A 75 -1.31 -2.71 -7.30
CA LEU A 75 -2.31 -3.28 -6.41
C LEU A 75 -3.59 -2.47 -6.62
N ARG A 76 -4.38 -2.85 -7.62
CA ARG A 76 -5.74 -2.33 -7.75
C ARG A 76 -6.58 -3.09 -6.72
N PRO A 77 -7.25 -2.41 -5.76
CA PRO A 77 -8.39 -3.05 -5.11
C PRO A 77 -9.29 -3.56 -6.23
N LEU A 78 -9.82 -4.78 -6.11
CA LEU A 78 -10.68 -5.29 -7.18
C LEU A 78 -11.76 -4.23 -7.43
N GLN A 79 -12.05 -3.95 -8.71
CA GLN A 79 -13.06 -2.94 -9.06
C GLN A 79 -14.37 -3.17 -8.29
N GLU A 80 -14.67 -4.45 -8.07
CA GLU A 80 -15.77 -4.95 -7.23
C GLU A 80 -15.72 -4.47 -5.77
N GLU A 81 -14.55 -4.45 -5.11
CA GLU A 81 -14.39 -3.96 -3.74
C GLU A 81 -14.58 -2.45 -3.64
N SER A 82 -14.06 -1.72 -4.63
CA SER A 82 -14.22 -0.25 -4.71
C SER A 82 -15.67 0.13 -4.97
N ASP A 83 -16.35 -0.58 -5.87
CA ASP A 83 -17.77 -0.39 -6.17
C ASP A 83 -18.66 -0.80 -4.98
N LEU A 84 -18.32 -1.88 -4.26
CA LEU A 84 -19.02 -2.33 -3.06
C LEU A 84 -18.96 -1.26 -1.96
N LEU A 85 -17.77 -0.69 -1.71
CA LEU A 85 -17.58 0.36 -0.71
C LEU A 85 -18.33 1.65 -1.07
N ARG A 86 -18.34 2.05 -2.35
CA ARG A 86 -19.12 3.21 -2.80
C ARG A 86 -20.61 3.00 -2.54
N ARG A 87 -21.17 1.89 -3.03
CA ARG A 87 -22.59 1.55 -2.85
C ARG A 87 -22.97 1.43 -1.38
N PHE A 88 -22.11 0.83 -0.56
CA PHE A 88 -22.36 0.69 0.88
C PHE A 88 -22.47 2.04 1.60
N ARG A 89 -21.63 3.02 1.24
CA ARG A 89 -21.65 4.37 1.86
C ARG A 89 -22.95 5.12 1.58
N GLU A 90 -23.49 4.94 0.38
CA GLU A 90 -24.73 5.59 -0.12
C GLU A 90 -26.02 4.95 0.45
N LEU A 91 -25.95 3.76 1.04
CA LEU A 91 -27.13 3.10 1.63
C LEU A 91 -27.65 3.81 2.89
N SER A 92 -28.96 3.72 3.07
CA SER A 92 -29.62 4.04 4.34
C SER A 92 -29.14 3.11 5.47
N ASN A 93 -29.36 3.51 6.72
CA ASN A 93 -29.01 2.69 7.88
C ASN A 93 -29.68 1.30 7.85
N LYS A 94 -30.91 1.21 7.32
CA LYS A 94 -31.62 -0.05 7.09
C LYS A 94 -30.91 -0.92 6.04
N GLY A 95 -30.47 -0.32 4.93
CA GLY A 95 -29.71 -1.01 3.88
C GLY A 95 -28.37 -1.53 4.38
N LYS A 96 -27.62 -0.71 5.14
CA LYS A 96 -26.37 -1.12 5.80
C LYS A 96 -26.59 -2.29 6.75
N SER A 97 -27.64 -2.22 7.57
CA SER A 97 -28.00 -3.30 8.52
C SER A 97 -28.34 -4.61 7.81
N SER A 98 -29.04 -4.55 6.66
CA SER A 98 -29.36 -5.74 5.87
C SER A 98 -28.10 -6.44 5.32
N ILE A 99 -27.09 -5.67 4.91
CA ILE A 99 -25.80 -6.22 4.45
C ILE A 99 -25.10 -6.97 5.59
N PHE A 100 -25.06 -6.39 6.78
CA PHE A 100 -24.50 -7.08 7.95
C PHE A 100 -25.27 -8.35 8.31
N MET A 101 -26.61 -8.34 8.24
CA MET A 101 -27.42 -9.55 8.45
C MET A 101 -27.10 -10.65 7.44
N THR A 102 -26.91 -10.30 6.16
CA THR A 102 -26.52 -11.27 5.14
C THR A 102 -25.09 -11.79 5.35
N LEU A 103 -24.16 -10.93 5.76
CA LEU A 103 -22.80 -11.34 6.10
C LEU A 103 -22.80 -12.31 7.30
N ASP A 104 -23.53 -11.97 8.36
CA ASP A 104 -23.69 -12.84 9.54
C ASP A 104 -24.29 -14.20 9.17
N ALA A 105 -25.26 -14.24 8.25
CA ALA A 105 -25.86 -15.48 7.76
C ALA A 105 -24.86 -16.32 6.96
N LEU A 106 -24.08 -15.70 6.06
CA LEU A 106 -23.03 -16.38 5.30
C LEU A 106 -21.93 -16.91 6.23
N GLU A 107 -21.55 -16.14 7.24
CA GLU A 107 -20.57 -16.50 8.25
C GLU A 107 -21.02 -17.69 9.12
N ARG A 108 -22.32 -17.81 9.40
CA ARG A 108 -22.89 -18.99 10.07
C ARG A 108 -22.86 -20.24 9.20
N LEU A 109 -23.04 -20.08 7.89
CA LEU A 109 -23.00 -21.18 6.92
C LEU A 109 -21.58 -21.61 6.57
N ALA A 110 -20.60 -20.71 6.70
CA ALA A 110 -19.18 -20.94 6.46
C ALA A 110 -18.35 -20.49 7.68
N PRO A 111 -18.27 -21.29 8.76
CA PRO A 111 -17.66 -20.89 10.03
C PRO A 111 -16.15 -20.60 9.92
N ASN A 112 -15.49 -21.13 8.90
CA ASN A 112 -14.10 -20.83 8.55
C ASN A 112 -13.90 -19.40 8.05
N LEU A 113 -14.93 -18.76 7.50
CA LEU A 113 -14.87 -17.39 6.99
C LEU A 113 -14.65 -16.38 8.13
N GLN A 114 -15.38 -16.49 9.25
CA GLN A 114 -15.15 -15.66 10.44
C GLN A 114 -13.74 -15.82 11.01
N SER A 115 -13.26 -17.06 11.10
CA SER A 115 -11.92 -17.35 11.59
C SER A 115 -10.86 -16.68 10.71
N ASN A 116 -10.99 -16.79 9.40
CA ASN A 116 -10.05 -16.20 8.44
C ASN A 116 -10.10 -14.67 8.44
N ILE A 117 -11.30 -14.07 8.47
CA ILE A 117 -11.48 -12.61 8.55
C ILE A 117 -10.90 -12.07 9.85
N ARG A 118 -11.23 -12.67 11.00
CA ARG A 118 -10.70 -12.24 12.31
C ARG A 118 -9.19 -12.41 12.41
N LYS A 119 -8.64 -13.50 11.85
CA LYS A 119 -7.20 -13.75 11.82
C LYS A 119 -6.47 -12.71 10.97
N ASN A 120 -6.99 -12.37 9.80
CA ASN A 120 -6.43 -11.34 8.93
C ASN A 120 -6.54 -9.92 9.54
N ILE A 121 -7.67 -9.61 10.19
CA ILE A 121 -7.83 -8.31 10.87
C ILE A 121 -6.88 -8.19 12.07
N ARG A 122 -6.75 -9.26 12.87
CA ARG A 122 -5.78 -9.30 13.99
C ARG A 122 -4.34 -9.19 13.50
N SER A 123 -3.96 -9.95 12.48
CA SER A 123 -2.59 -9.87 11.94
C SER A 123 -2.26 -8.47 11.40
N ASN A 124 -3.22 -7.80 10.75
CA ASN A 124 -3.04 -6.42 10.30
C ASN A 124 -2.95 -5.43 11.47
N LEU A 125 -3.80 -5.56 12.50
CA LEU A 125 -3.75 -4.72 13.70
C LEU A 125 -2.45 -4.92 14.50
N ASP A 126 -1.96 -6.15 14.59
CA ASP A 126 -0.70 -6.48 15.27
C ASP A 126 0.51 -5.99 14.46
N ALA A 127 0.47 -6.07 13.12
CA ALA A 127 1.48 -5.47 12.25
C ALA A 127 1.50 -3.94 12.33
N ILE A 128 0.34 -3.30 12.53
CA ILE A 128 0.25 -1.86 12.77
C ILE A 128 0.79 -1.52 14.16
N ARG A 129 0.34 -2.21 15.22
CA ARG A 129 0.80 -1.97 16.60
C ARG A 129 2.29 -2.24 16.80
N GLY A 130 2.84 -3.26 16.14
CA GLY A 130 4.28 -3.54 16.13
C GLY A 130 5.11 -2.42 15.48
N LYS A 131 4.53 -1.68 14.53
CA LYS A 131 5.16 -0.48 13.93
C LYS A 131 5.08 0.77 14.82
N PHE A 132 4.14 0.82 15.77
CA PHE A 132 3.98 1.92 16.74
C PHE A 132 4.70 1.67 18.08
N LYS A 133 5.20 0.45 18.33
CA LYS A 133 6.08 0.08 19.45
C LYS A 133 7.51 -0.15 18.95
N ILE A 134 8.17 0.89 18.49
CA ILE A 134 9.64 0.90 18.34
C ILE A 134 10.11 2.25 18.87
N ASP A 135 10.76 2.19 20.03
CA ASP A 135 11.75 3.17 20.48
C ASP A 135 13.01 3.08 19.61
#